data_AF-A0A4Y7TSJ6-F1
#
_entry.id   AF-A0A4Y7TSJ6-F1
#
_cell.length_a   1.000
_cell.length_b   1.000
_cell.length_c   1.000
_cell.angle_alpha   90.00
_cell.angle_beta   90.00
_cell.angle_gamma   90.00
#
_symmetry.space_group_name_H-M   'P 1'
#
loop_
_entity.id
_entity.type
_entity.pdbx_description
1 polymer ?
#
loop_
_entity_poly.entity_id
_entity_poly.type
_entity_poly.pdbx_seq_one_letter_code
_entity_poly.pdbx_strand_id
1 'polypeptide(L)'
;LLAGSVQTEVMKAAVVLLDFIYPARLQQHTSKTLQLLEKALKTFRDHKDVFVRLEIRNHFNFPKMHQLLHYPDAIRSRGSADGYNTESPERLHIDYAKNAYRASNKRDYTKQMTKWLSLREATFRAFLNRAAMRDGRGRSGEAADNPSDESDDDGEDDEGPLRRVGVRISAPATVTQLSDRERIGDSHHLAANPAFPQLSLQTLTSRYGAENFLSALTRFVREHDHHQLPYPPPARALIPNQVDRFDVYKQVTIEQPPCVPTGQGATTAKVRSVPALPTKAGGRETVPHFDTALVWTDDERARNSFTKGTWLEGLRVAQVRVIFALPAHLRAPKLPKYMAYIEWFTPFRVPDPTNGPRSISRSQTRGSPTSDTVPLNHLVMPCHLIPKFGTKAPQNWTQQNVLRECKTFYFNHWITVTQHYRLLEQAESHLDS
;
A
#
# COMPACT_ATOMS: atom_id res chain seq x y z
N LEU A 1 -12.38 -1.54 11.93
CA LEU A 1 -13.85 -1.66 11.91
C LEU A 1 -14.49 -1.52 13.31
N LEU A 2 -13.73 -1.52 14.42
CA LEU A 2 -14.31 -1.41 15.77
C LEU A 2 -14.46 0.03 16.29
N ALA A 3 -13.72 0.99 15.73
CA ALA A 3 -13.68 2.36 16.22
C ALA A 3 -15.02 3.08 16.04
N GLY A 4 -15.68 3.39 17.16
CA GLY A 4 -16.98 4.06 17.21
C GLY A 4 -18.20 3.13 17.21
N SER A 5 -18.01 1.81 17.07
CA SER A 5 -19.10 0.83 17.06
C SER A 5 -19.18 -0.02 18.32
N VAL A 6 -18.14 -0.04 19.15
CA VAL A 6 -18.07 -0.82 20.39
C VAL A 6 -17.68 0.07 21.58
N GLN A 7 -17.92 -0.43 22.79
CA GLN A 7 -17.52 0.24 24.01
C GLN A 7 -15.99 0.44 24.05
N THR A 8 -15.57 1.56 24.66
CA THR A 8 -14.16 1.97 24.80
C THR A 8 -13.27 0.85 25.36
N GLU A 9 -13.73 0.11 26.36
CA GLU A 9 -12.96 -0.98 27.00
C GLU A 9 -12.74 -2.18 26.05
N VAL A 10 -13.78 -2.60 25.32
CA VAL A 10 -13.70 -3.66 24.29
C VAL A 10 -12.70 -3.25 23.22
N MET A 11 -12.80 -2.01 22.78
CA MET A 11 -11.95 -1.44 21.76
C MET A 11 -10.48 -1.49 22.25
N LYS A 12 -10.20 -1.03 23.48
CA LYS A 12 -8.85 -1.04 24.07
C LYS A 12 -8.28 -2.46 24.12
N ALA A 13 -9.06 -3.43 24.59
CA ALA A 13 -8.62 -4.82 24.65
C ALA A 13 -8.28 -5.38 23.24
N ALA A 14 -9.05 -5.03 22.21
CA ALA A 14 -8.77 -5.46 20.83
C ALA A 14 -7.51 -4.81 20.25
N VAL A 15 -7.31 -3.51 20.48
CA VAL A 15 -6.12 -2.77 20.01
C VAL A 15 -4.86 -3.27 20.70
N VAL A 16 -4.91 -3.46 22.02
CA VAL A 16 -3.79 -4.00 22.78
C VAL A 16 -3.41 -5.41 22.31
N LEU A 17 -4.39 -6.21 21.89
CA LEU A 17 -4.10 -7.52 21.29
C LEU A 17 -3.40 -7.40 19.93
N LEU A 18 -3.74 -6.40 19.10
CA LEU A 18 -2.99 -6.11 17.87
C LEU A 18 -1.57 -5.65 18.20
N ASP A 19 -1.41 -4.78 19.19
CA ASP A 19 -0.11 -4.32 19.68
C ASP A 19 0.72 -5.44 20.32
N PHE A 20 0.12 -6.60 20.61
CA PHE A 20 0.86 -7.83 20.91
C PHE A 20 1.18 -8.65 19.65
N ILE A 21 0.20 -8.87 18.77
CA ILE A 21 0.35 -9.74 17.59
C ILE A 21 1.40 -9.19 16.62
N TYR A 22 1.44 -7.88 16.37
CA TYR A 22 2.36 -7.30 15.40
C TYR A 22 3.83 -7.38 15.83
N PRO A 23 4.21 -6.98 17.07
CA PRO A 23 5.58 -7.18 17.52
C PRO A 23 5.96 -8.66 17.64
N ALA A 24 5.02 -9.56 17.98
CA ALA A 24 5.32 -11.00 18.08
C ALA A 24 5.68 -11.65 16.73
N ARG A 25 5.38 -10.97 15.60
CA ARG A 25 5.74 -11.40 14.24
C ARG A 25 7.12 -10.91 13.79
N LEU A 26 7.82 -10.14 14.61
CA LEU A 26 9.17 -9.69 14.28
C LEU A 26 10.11 -10.90 14.20
N GLN A 27 11.00 -10.90 13.22
CA GLN A 27 12.06 -11.90 13.08
C GLN A 27 13.25 -11.60 13.99
N GLN A 28 13.39 -10.35 14.44
CA GLN A 28 14.38 -9.95 15.42
C GLN A 28 13.73 -9.15 16.53
N HIS A 29 14.13 -9.46 17.76
CA HIS A 29 13.61 -8.80 18.95
C HIS A 29 14.74 -8.10 19.71
N THR A 30 14.47 -6.87 20.13
CA THR A 30 15.26 -6.13 21.11
C THR A 30 14.63 -6.28 22.49
N SER A 31 15.38 -6.00 23.56
CA SER A 31 14.83 -5.94 24.93
C SER A 31 13.61 -5.03 25.03
N LYS A 32 13.57 -3.94 24.25
CA LYS A 32 12.44 -3.00 24.18
C LYS A 32 11.22 -3.61 23.51
N THR A 33 11.38 -4.28 22.37
CA THR A 33 10.25 -4.99 21.72
C THR A 33 9.65 -6.08 22.61
N LEU A 34 10.47 -6.75 23.42
CA LEU A 34 10.00 -7.72 24.42
C LEU A 34 9.23 -7.05 25.57
N GLN A 35 9.71 -5.91 26.07
CA GLN A 35 8.98 -5.11 27.07
C GLN A 35 7.63 -4.62 26.53
N LEU A 36 7.56 -4.26 25.24
CA LEU A 36 6.31 -3.89 24.58
C LEU A 36 5.32 -5.08 24.55
N LEU A 37 5.79 -6.29 24.24
CA LEU A 37 4.97 -7.50 24.30
C LEU A 37 4.43 -7.76 25.72
N GLU A 38 5.28 -7.66 26.74
CA GLU A 38 4.87 -7.85 28.13
C GLU A 38 3.87 -6.79 28.60
N LYS A 39 4.11 -5.52 28.23
CA LYS A 39 3.20 -4.42 28.50
C LYS A 39 1.85 -4.66 27.84
N ALA A 40 1.83 -5.06 26.56
CA ALA A 40 0.61 -5.37 25.85
C ALA A 40 -0.15 -6.53 26.52
N LEU A 41 0.54 -7.62 26.91
CA LEU A 41 -0.10 -8.72 27.64
C LEU A 41 -0.68 -8.29 28.99
N LYS A 42 0.04 -7.45 29.75
CA LYS A 42 -0.45 -6.92 31.02
C LYS A 42 -1.70 -6.08 30.80
N THR A 43 -1.65 -5.10 29.90
CA THR A 43 -2.81 -4.25 29.60
C THR A 43 -4.00 -5.05 29.05
N PHE A 44 -3.75 -6.10 28.26
CA PHE A 44 -4.82 -7.00 27.80
C PHE A 44 -5.47 -7.75 28.97
N ARG A 45 -4.67 -8.28 29.91
CA ARG A 45 -5.18 -8.97 31.10
C ARG A 45 -6.07 -8.05 31.95
N ASP A 46 -5.73 -6.77 32.03
CA ASP A 46 -6.47 -5.79 32.81
C ASP A 46 -7.81 -5.39 32.18
N HIS A 47 -7.97 -5.53 30.85
CA HIS A 47 -9.17 -5.10 30.12
C HIS A 47 -10.01 -6.25 29.53
N LYS A 48 -9.54 -7.51 29.57
CA LYS A 48 -10.25 -8.65 28.93
C LYS A 48 -11.54 -9.04 29.64
N ASP A 49 -11.69 -8.69 30.91
CA ASP A 49 -12.88 -8.95 31.73
C ASP A 49 -14.15 -8.35 31.12
N VAL A 50 -14.00 -7.27 30.32
CA VAL A 50 -15.11 -6.65 29.59
C VAL A 50 -15.88 -7.66 28.73
N PHE A 51 -15.20 -8.62 28.10
CA PHE A 51 -15.87 -9.62 27.27
C PHE A 51 -16.66 -10.65 28.10
N VAL A 52 -16.27 -10.84 29.37
CA VAL A 52 -17.01 -11.70 30.31
C VAL A 52 -18.22 -10.96 30.86
N ARG A 53 -18.02 -9.69 31.26
CA ARG A 53 -19.08 -8.80 31.76
C ARG A 53 -20.17 -8.52 30.73
N LEU A 54 -19.82 -8.47 29.45
CA LEU A 54 -20.77 -8.36 28.34
C LEU A 54 -21.38 -9.71 27.91
N GLU A 55 -21.09 -10.80 28.64
CA GLU A 55 -21.60 -12.14 28.37
C GLU A 55 -21.27 -12.67 26.96
N ILE A 56 -20.28 -12.07 26.28
CA ILE A 56 -19.78 -12.53 24.98
C ILE A 56 -19.08 -13.89 25.16
N ARG A 57 -18.45 -14.12 26.32
CA ARG A 57 -17.76 -15.36 26.65
C ARG A 57 -17.67 -15.60 28.16
N ASN A 58 -17.80 -16.85 28.60
CA ASN A 58 -17.74 -17.21 30.02
C ASN A 58 -16.35 -17.00 30.67
N HIS A 59 -15.26 -17.31 29.94
CA HIS A 59 -13.89 -17.17 30.46
C HIS A 59 -12.82 -17.12 29.35
N PHE A 60 -11.62 -16.67 29.71
CA PHE A 60 -10.41 -16.67 28.85
C PHE A 60 -9.46 -17.85 29.08
N ASN A 61 -9.89 -18.85 29.88
CA ASN A 61 -9.12 -20.08 30.12
C ASN A 61 -9.20 -21.04 28.92
N PHE A 62 -8.55 -20.69 27.81
CA PHE A 62 -8.43 -21.58 26.66
C PHE A 62 -6.99 -21.61 26.13
N PRO A 63 -6.55 -22.72 25.50
CA PRO A 63 -5.13 -22.95 25.20
C PRO A 63 -4.46 -21.80 24.43
N LYS A 64 -5.13 -21.23 23.42
CA LYS A 64 -4.57 -20.13 22.61
C LYS A 64 -4.25 -18.88 23.44
N MET A 65 -5.07 -18.53 24.42
CA MET A 65 -4.79 -17.38 25.29
C MET A 65 -3.71 -17.67 26.31
N HIS A 66 -3.70 -18.90 26.84
CA HIS A 66 -2.65 -19.34 27.76
C HIS A 66 -1.28 -19.35 27.06
N GLN A 67 -1.23 -19.76 25.79
CA GLN A 67 -0.01 -19.74 24.98
C GLN A 67 0.60 -18.35 24.87
N LEU A 68 -0.20 -17.28 24.68
CA LEU A 68 0.31 -15.91 24.55
C LEU A 68 1.17 -15.48 25.74
N LEU A 69 0.89 -15.99 26.93
CA LEU A 69 1.64 -15.67 28.15
C LEU A 69 3.09 -16.15 28.09
N HIS A 70 3.35 -17.20 27.32
CA HIS A 70 4.67 -17.83 27.22
C HIS A 70 5.50 -17.26 26.06
N TYR A 71 4.94 -16.39 25.22
CA TYR A 71 5.67 -15.84 24.06
C TYR A 71 6.92 -15.07 24.47
N PRO A 72 6.88 -14.11 25.43
CA PRO A 72 8.09 -13.37 25.80
C PRO A 72 9.23 -14.29 26.25
N ASP A 73 8.94 -15.27 27.09
CA ASP A 73 9.94 -16.21 27.62
C ASP A 73 10.40 -17.23 26.57
N ALA A 74 9.48 -17.68 25.71
CA ALA A 74 9.82 -18.51 24.56
C ALA A 74 10.72 -17.77 23.58
N ILE A 75 10.45 -16.49 23.31
CA ILE A 75 11.27 -15.67 22.40
C ILE A 75 12.67 -15.44 22.99
N ARG A 76 12.76 -15.17 24.30
CA ARG A 76 14.05 -15.05 25.01
C ARG A 76 14.88 -16.32 24.95
N SER A 77 14.25 -17.48 25.13
CA SER A 77 14.94 -18.77 25.24
C SER A 77 15.22 -19.45 23.90
N ARG A 78 14.37 -19.24 22.88
CA ARG A 78 14.40 -20.00 21.61
C ARG A 78 14.51 -19.12 20.36
N GLY A 79 14.50 -17.80 20.48
CA GLY A 79 14.50 -16.87 19.35
C GLY A 79 13.10 -16.52 18.84
N SER A 80 13.03 -15.77 17.74
CA SER A 80 11.78 -15.26 17.16
C SER A 80 10.81 -16.38 16.74
N ALA A 81 9.53 -16.03 16.57
CA ALA A 81 8.46 -16.98 16.29
C ALA A 81 8.29 -17.31 14.78
N ASP A 82 9.19 -16.83 13.93
CA ASP A 82 9.08 -16.89 12.46
C ASP A 82 9.07 -18.33 11.91
N GLY A 83 9.80 -19.24 12.54
CA GLY A 83 9.85 -20.66 12.22
C GLY A 83 8.68 -21.52 12.74
N TYR A 84 7.78 -20.95 13.55
CA TYR A 84 6.68 -21.67 14.20
C TYR A 84 5.31 -21.44 13.54
N ASN A 85 5.27 -20.76 12.39
CA ASN A 85 4.02 -20.55 11.65
C ASN A 85 3.50 -21.88 11.10
N THR A 86 2.20 -22.16 11.28
CA THR A 86 1.55 -23.34 10.69
C THR A 86 0.96 -23.03 9.31
N GLU A 87 1.02 -21.78 8.84
CA GLU A 87 0.43 -21.36 7.57
C GLU A 87 1.05 -22.13 6.38
N SER A 88 2.38 -22.26 6.38
CA SER A 88 3.11 -23.00 5.34
C SER A 88 2.74 -24.49 5.33
N PRO A 89 2.88 -25.26 6.44
CA PRO A 89 2.49 -26.66 6.45
C PRO A 89 0.99 -26.87 6.23
N GLU A 90 0.11 -25.97 6.69
CA GLU A 90 -1.33 -26.05 6.41
C GLU A 90 -1.61 -25.86 4.92
N ARG A 91 -0.94 -24.91 4.27
CA ARG A 91 -1.07 -24.70 2.82
C ARG A 91 -0.61 -25.91 2.03
N LEU A 92 0.55 -26.47 2.39
CA LEU A 92 1.07 -27.69 1.77
C LEU A 92 0.12 -28.87 2.02
N HIS A 93 -0.50 -28.97 3.20
CA HIS A 93 -1.49 -30.00 3.48
C HIS A 93 -2.77 -29.84 2.62
N ILE A 94 -3.20 -28.62 2.32
CA ILE A 94 -4.30 -28.38 1.36
C ILE A 94 -3.88 -28.83 -0.05
N ASP A 95 -2.73 -28.34 -0.51
CA ASP A 95 -2.30 -28.49 -1.90
C ASP A 95 -1.86 -29.92 -2.23
N TYR A 96 -1.19 -30.60 -1.30
CA TYR A 96 -0.62 -31.93 -1.51
C TYR A 96 -1.41 -33.08 -0.88
N ALA A 97 -2.15 -32.86 0.21
CA ALA A 97 -2.97 -33.91 0.80
C ALA A 97 -4.45 -33.79 0.39
N LYS A 98 -5.12 -32.66 0.70
CA LYS A 98 -6.58 -32.55 0.46
C LYS A 98 -6.94 -32.60 -1.02
N ASN A 99 -6.17 -31.95 -1.90
CA ASN A 99 -6.47 -31.95 -3.33
C ASN A 99 -6.17 -33.32 -3.97
N ALA A 100 -5.06 -33.96 -3.58
CA ALA A 100 -4.73 -35.31 -4.01
C ALA A 100 -5.80 -36.32 -3.56
N TYR A 101 -6.27 -36.21 -2.30
CA TYR A 101 -7.33 -37.06 -1.78
C TYR A 101 -8.66 -36.85 -2.51
N ARG A 102 -9.03 -35.59 -2.81
CA ARG A 102 -10.24 -35.27 -3.61
C ARG A 102 -10.18 -35.81 -5.04
N ALA A 103 -8.99 -35.86 -5.63
CA ALA A 103 -8.77 -36.42 -6.97
C ALA A 103 -8.74 -37.96 -6.98
N SER A 104 -8.65 -38.58 -5.80
CA SER A 104 -8.69 -40.04 -5.65
C SER A 104 -10.12 -40.57 -5.61
N ASN A 105 -10.28 -41.86 -5.92
CA ASN A 105 -11.55 -42.57 -5.72
C ASN A 105 -11.77 -43.01 -4.25
N LYS A 106 -10.93 -42.57 -3.32
CA LYS A 106 -10.94 -42.87 -1.87
C LYS A 106 -10.71 -44.34 -1.48
N ARG A 107 -10.37 -45.22 -2.42
CA ARG A 107 -9.93 -46.61 -2.18
C ARG A 107 -8.42 -46.70 -2.40
N ASP A 108 -7.67 -47.30 -1.48
CA ASP A 108 -6.19 -47.31 -1.52
C ASP A 108 -5.59 -45.92 -1.85
N TYR A 109 -6.17 -44.89 -1.22
CA TYR A 109 -5.94 -43.49 -1.57
C TYR A 109 -4.48 -43.09 -1.48
N THR A 110 -3.67 -43.72 -0.62
CA THR A 110 -2.23 -43.45 -0.50
C THR A 110 -1.51 -43.63 -1.82
N LYS A 111 -1.72 -44.76 -2.54
CA LYS A 111 -1.07 -45.01 -3.84
C LYS A 111 -1.50 -43.99 -4.90
N GLN A 112 -2.78 -43.62 -4.88
CA GLN A 112 -3.33 -42.65 -5.82
C GLN A 112 -2.82 -41.24 -5.55
N MET A 113 -2.73 -40.85 -4.28
CA MET A 113 -2.19 -39.56 -3.85
C MET A 113 -0.70 -39.45 -4.21
N THR A 114 0.10 -40.49 -3.99
CA THR A 114 1.51 -40.51 -4.41
C THR A 114 1.64 -40.36 -5.93
N LYS A 115 0.84 -41.12 -6.71
CA LYS A 115 0.85 -41.00 -8.18
C LYS A 115 0.42 -39.60 -8.64
N TRP A 116 -0.60 -39.02 -8.01
CA TRP A 116 -1.07 -37.68 -8.30
C TRP A 116 0.02 -36.63 -8.05
N LEU A 117 0.75 -36.76 -6.94
CA LEU A 117 1.88 -35.87 -6.61
C LEU A 117 3.02 -36.00 -7.63
N SER A 118 3.43 -37.23 -7.97
CA SER A 118 4.51 -37.46 -8.94
C SER A 118 4.19 -36.85 -10.31
N LEU A 119 2.94 -36.95 -10.77
CA LEU A 119 2.51 -36.32 -12.04
C LEU A 119 2.59 -34.79 -11.98
N ARG A 120 2.20 -34.21 -10.84
CA ARG A 120 2.23 -32.76 -10.63
C ARG A 120 3.65 -32.22 -10.52
N GLU A 121 4.56 -32.95 -9.89
CA GLU A 121 5.98 -32.62 -9.89
C GLU A 121 6.60 -32.72 -11.29
N ALA A 122 6.29 -33.78 -12.04
CA ALA A 122 6.80 -33.96 -13.41
C ALA A 122 6.35 -32.81 -14.33
N THR A 123 5.07 -32.44 -14.28
CA THR A 123 4.53 -31.31 -15.06
C THR A 123 5.13 -29.97 -14.64
N PHE A 124 5.30 -29.73 -13.34
CA PHE A 124 5.94 -28.51 -12.86
C PHE A 124 7.42 -28.42 -13.29
N ARG A 125 8.18 -29.52 -13.20
CA ARG A 125 9.56 -29.59 -13.70
C ARG A 125 9.65 -29.35 -15.20
N ALA A 126 8.75 -29.94 -15.98
CA ALA A 126 8.70 -29.70 -17.43
C ALA A 126 8.40 -28.22 -17.76
N PHE A 127 7.50 -27.59 -17.00
CA PHE A 127 7.22 -26.15 -17.12
C PHE A 127 8.45 -25.30 -16.81
N LEU A 128 9.15 -25.56 -15.70
CA LEU A 128 10.37 -24.83 -15.34
C LEU A 128 11.48 -24.96 -16.39
N ASN A 129 11.69 -26.18 -16.91
CA ASN A 129 12.65 -26.42 -17.98
C ASN A 129 12.30 -25.62 -19.24
N ARG A 130 11.00 -25.57 -19.61
CA ARG A 130 10.54 -24.76 -20.75
C ARG A 130 10.73 -23.27 -20.53
N ALA A 131 10.48 -22.77 -19.32
CA ALA A 131 10.69 -21.37 -18.98
C ALA A 131 12.17 -20.98 -19.07
N ALA A 132 13.07 -21.81 -18.51
CA ALA A 132 14.52 -21.60 -18.58
C ALA A 132 15.04 -21.59 -20.03
N MET A 133 14.52 -22.47 -20.89
CA MET A 133 14.86 -22.49 -22.33
C MET A 133 14.40 -21.24 -23.09
N ARG A 134 13.31 -20.59 -22.64
CA ARG A 134 12.83 -19.33 -23.23
C ARG A 134 13.70 -18.14 -22.82
N ASP A 135 14.11 -18.07 -21.56
CA ASP A 135 15.04 -17.02 -21.09
C ASP A 135 16.44 -17.16 -21.69
N GLY A 136 16.92 -18.39 -21.91
CA GLY A 136 18.22 -18.65 -22.53
C GLY A 136 18.31 -18.32 -24.02
N ARG A 137 17.18 -18.24 -24.74
CA ARG A 137 17.14 -17.93 -26.19
C ARG A 137 17.12 -16.43 -26.52
N GLY A 138 17.06 -15.54 -25.53
CA GLY A 138 17.08 -14.08 -25.73
C GLY A 138 18.47 -13.46 -25.95
N ARG A 139 19.54 -14.26 -26.10
CA ARG A 139 20.93 -13.76 -26.13
C ARG A 139 21.73 -14.07 -27.39
N SER A 140 21.08 -14.56 -28.44
CA SER A 140 21.64 -14.62 -29.80
C SER A 140 20.61 -14.02 -30.75
N GLY A 141 20.94 -12.86 -31.32
CA GLY A 141 20.03 -12.07 -32.13
C GLY A 141 19.63 -12.74 -33.43
N GLU A 142 18.45 -12.33 -33.93
CA GLU A 142 18.26 -11.85 -35.28
C GLU A 142 16.87 -11.21 -35.37
N ALA A 143 16.83 -10.06 -36.04
CA ALA A 143 15.62 -9.29 -36.31
C ALA A 143 14.74 -10.00 -37.32
N ALA A 144 13.43 -10.01 -37.11
CA ALA A 144 12.41 -9.91 -38.17
C ALA A 144 10.99 -9.84 -37.57
N ASP A 145 10.31 -8.77 -37.94
CA ASP A 145 8.89 -8.65 -38.31
C ASP A 145 7.77 -9.10 -37.35
N ASN A 146 7.08 -8.08 -36.84
CA ASN A 146 5.64 -8.12 -36.60
C ASN A 146 4.91 -8.43 -37.93
N PRO A 147 3.82 -9.19 -37.85
CA PRO A 147 2.54 -8.50 -37.97
C PRO A 147 1.52 -8.91 -36.90
N SER A 148 0.66 -7.93 -36.65
CA SER A 148 -0.68 -8.01 -36.08
C SER A 148 -1.41 -9.33 -36.33
N ASP A 149 -2.07 -9.84 -35.28
CA ASP A 149 -3.48 -10.20 -35.46
C ASP A 149 -4.27 -10.04 -34.16
N GLU A 150 -5.42 -9.41 -34.33
CA GLU A 150 -6.51 -9.31 -33.36
C GLU A 150 -7.31 -10.61 -33.34
N SER A 151 -8.34 -10.62 -32.50
CA SER A 151 -9.45 -11.57 -32.37
C SER A 151 -9.28 -12.67 -31.33
N ASP A 152 -10.28 -13.02 -30.54
CA ASP A 152 -11.49 -12.36 -30.02
C ASP A 152 -12.09 -13.36 -29.01
N ASP A 153 -13.15 -12.94 -28.35
CA ASP A 153 -14.28 -13.79 -27.94
C ASP A 153 -14.26 -14.37 -26.51
N ASP A 154 -14.81 -13.54 -25.62
CA ASP A 154 -16.10 -13.65 -24.94
C ASP A 154 -16.53 -14.96 -24.24
N GLY A 155 -17.26 -14.77 -23.12
CA GLY A 155 -18.07 -15.81 -22.49
C GLY A 155 -18.19 -15.67 -20.99
N GLU A 156 -19.22 -14.93 -20.53
CA GLU A 156 -19.84 -15.14 -19.23
C GLU A 156 -20.38 -16.57 -19.15
N ASP A 157 -20.21 -17.25 -18.01
CA ASP A 157 -21.11 -18.32 -17.58
C ASP A 157 -21.02 -18.51 -16.06
N ASP A 158 -22.12 -18.12 -15.42
CA ASP A 158 -22.91 -18.84 -14.42
C ASP A 158 -22.23 -19.58 -13.24
N GLU A 159 -22.82 -19.39 -12.05
CA GLU A 159 -22.40 -20.04 -10.82
C GLU A 159 -22.74 -21.54 -10.80
N GLY A 160 -21.70 -22.39 -10.73
CA GLY A 160 -21.82 -23.81 -10.44
C GLY A 160 -20.45 -24.48 -10.21
N PRO A 161 -20.31 -25.47 -9.30
CA PRO A 161 -19.10 -25.59 -8.50
C PRO A 161 -18.06 -26.53 -9.12
N LEU A 162 -17.13 -25.99 -9.92
CA LEU A 162 -15.89 -26.69 -10.27
C LEU A 162 -14.65 -25.81 -10.08
N ARG A 163 -13.99 -26.08 -8.96
CA ARG A 163 -12.68 -25.57 -8.55
C ARG A 163 -11.62 -25.75 -9.64
N ARG A 164 -11.20 -24.66 -10.30
CA ARG A 164 -9.83 -24.53 -10.82
C ARG A 164 -8.95 -23.95 -9.71
N VAL A 165 -8.28 -24.83 -8.97
CA VAL A 165 -7.20 -24.46 -8.04
C VAL A 165 -6.01 -24.00 -8.88
N GLY A 166 -5.98 -22.71 -9.19
CA GLY A 166 -4.80 -22.04 -9.71
C GLY A 166 -3.70 -22.09 -8.65
N VAL A 167 -2.65 -22.83 -8.97
CA VAL A 167 -1.41 -22.89 -8.19
C VAL A 167 -0.74 -21.52 -8.27
N ARG A 168 -0.99 -20.66 -7.28
CA ARG A 168 -0.11 -19.53 -7.00
C ARG A 168 1.02 -20.03 -6.11
N ILE A 169 2.00 -20.69 -6.73
CA ILE A 169 3.35 -20.68 -6.18
C ILE A 169 3.85 -19.29 -6.48
N SER A 170 4.04 -18.48 -5.44
CA SER A 170 4.75 -17.21 -5.52
C SER A 170 6.15 -17.53 -6.02
N ALA A 171 6.38 -17.34 -7.31
CA ALA A 171 7.74 -17.26 -7.85
C ALA A 171 8.49 -16.16 -7.08
N PRO A 172 9.80 -16.31 -6.79
CA PRO A 172 10.59 -15.17 -6.37
C PRO A 172 10.41 -14.11 -7.46
N ALA A 173 10.13 -12.87 -7.05
CA ALA A 173 9.77 -11.75 -7.91
C ALA A 173 10.58 -11.81 -9.21
N THR A 174 9.92 -12.29 -10.28
CA THR A 174 10.51 -12.36 -11.60
C THR A 174 10.92 -10.95 -11.95
N VAL A 175 12.20 -10.79 -12.30
CA VAL A 175 12.80 -9.59 -12.87
C VAL A 175 11.92 -9.17 -14.06
N THR A 176 10.89 -8.38 -13.78
CA THR A 176 10.00 -7.86 -14.79
C THR A 176 10.77 -6.73 -15.43
N GLN A 177 11.34 -6.99 -16.60
CA GLN A 177 11.90 -6.03 -17.55
C GLN A 177 12.12 -4.62 -16.97
N LEU A 178 13.29 -4.42 -16.37
CA LEU A 178 13.78 -3.12 -15.89
C LEU A 178 14.20 -2.20 -17.06
N SER A 179 14.11 -2.64 -18.30
CA SER A 179 14.66 -1.92 -19.46
C SER A 179 13.88 -0.67 -19.86
N ASP A 180 12.58 -0.59 -19.52
CA ASP A 180 11.67 0.44 -20.09
C ASP A 180 11.08 1.35 -18.99
N ARG A 181 11.81 1.58 -17.90
CA ARG A 181 11.39 2.46 -16.80
C ARG A 181 12.33 3.63 -16.62
N GLU A 182 11.78 4.84 -16.61
CA GLU A 182 12.53 6.03 -16.22
C GLU A 182 12.66 6.07 -14.69
N ARG A 183 13.91 6.08 -14.23
CA ARG A 183 14.27 6.22 -12.81
C ARG A 183 14.29 7.70 -12.43
N ILE A 184 13.67 8.04 -11.31
CA ILE A 184 13.54 9.41 -10.80
C ILE A 184 14.21 9.45 -9.43
N GLY A 185 15.35 10.16 -9.37
CA GLY A 185 16.20 10.10 -8.19
C GLY A 185 16.65 8.67 -7.90
N ASP A 186 16.66 8.30 -6.62
CA ASP A 186 17.22 7.02 -6.18
C ASP A 186 16.18 5.90 -6.06
N SER A 187 14.90 6.20 -5.79
CA SER A 187 13.92 5.19 -5.38
C SER A 187 12.63 5.15 -6.20
N HIS A 188 12.39 6.09 -7.12
CA HIS A 188 11.13 6.18 -7.86
C HIS A 188 11.29 5.72 -9.31
N HIS A 189 10.29 5.01 -9.81
CA HIS A 189 10.25 4.50 -11.18
C HIS A 189 8.91 4.80 -11.85
N LEU A 190 8.97 5.31 -13.07
CA LEU A 190 7.83 5.50 -13.96
C LEU A 190 7.95 4.64 -15.22
N ALA A 191 6.83 4.42 -15.89
CA ALA A 191 6.86 3.87 -17.25
C ALA A 191 7.56 4.87 -18.19
N ALA A 192 8.38 4.40 -19.12
CA ALA A 192 9.06 5.28 -20.08
C ALA A 192 8.09 6.12 -20.93
N ASN A 193 6.93 5.57 -21.27
CA ASN A 193 5.91 6.26 -22.04
C ASN A 193 4.71 6.65 -21.17
N PRO A 194 4.19 7.89 -21.32
CA PRO A 194 2.98 8.29 -20.62
C PRO A 194 1.79 7.46 -21.10
N ALA A 195 0.93 7.08 -20.16
CA ALA A 195 -0.25 6.31 -20.49
C ALA A 195 -1.29 7.14 -21.24
N PHE A 196 -1.32 8.44 -20.98
CA PHE A 196 -2.20 9.39 -21.63
C PHE A 196 -1.40 10.64 -22.01
N PRO A 197 -0.81 10.68 -23.22
CA PRO A 197 -0.04 11.84 -23.68
C PRO A 197 -0.96 13.03 -23.98
N GLN A 198 -0.41 14.24 -23.82
CA GLN A 198 -1.02 15.49 -24.29
C GLN A 198 -2.46 15.76 -23.80
N LEU A 199 -2.75 15.38 -22.55
CA LEU A 199 -4.06 15.55 -21.94
C LEU A 199 -4.37 17.04 -21.70
N SER A 200 -5.61 17.46 -21.98
CA SER A 200 -6.06 18.82 -21.72
C SER A 200 -6.40 19.04 -20.25
N LEU A 201 -6.31 20.28 -19.80
CA LEU A 201 -6.74 20.68 -18.45
C LEU A 201 -8.22 20.40 -18.21
N GLN A 202 -9.08 20.53 -19.21
CA GLN A 202 -10.50 20.21 -19.09
C GLN A 202 -10.71 18.73 -18.73
N THR A 203 -9.94 17.82 -19.30
CA THR A 203 -10.00 16.39 -18.95
C THR A 203 -9.43 16.12 -17.55
N LEU A 204 -8.36 16.82 -17.14
CA LEU A 204 -7.84 16.73 -15.77
C LEU A 204 -8.88 17.21 -14.74
N THR A 205 -9.59 18.31 -15.01
CA THR A 205 -10.64 18.80 -14.12
C THR A 205 -11.84 17.86 -14.10
N SER A 206 -12.36 17.45 -15.26
CA SER A 206 -13.60 16.65 -15.33
C SER A 206 -13.43 15.18 -14.93
N ARG A 207 -12.39 14.49 -15.41
CA ARG A 207 -12.18 13.05 -15.20
C ARG A 207 -11.33 12.74 -13.98
N TYR A 208 -10.24 13.49 -13.79
CA TYR A 208 -9.38 13.34 -12.62
C TYR A 208 -9.92 14.10 -11.41
N GLY A 209 -10.89 15.00 -11.57
CA GLY A 209 -11.43 15.84 -10.50
C GLY A 209 -10.37 16.76 -9.91
N ALA A 210 -9.44 17.24 -10.74
CA ALA A 210 -8.34 18.13 -10.38
C ALA A 210 -8.73 19.59 -10.67
N GLU A 211 -9.69 20.11 -9.90
CA GLU A 211 -10.28 21.45 -10.11
C GLU A 211 -9.25 22.58 -9.97
N ASN A 212 -8.36 22.45 -8.98
CA ASN A 212 -7.36 23.46 -8.65
C ASN A 212 -5.99 23.19 -9.28
N PHE A 213 -5.92 22.29 -10.28
CA PHE A 213 -4.65 21.88 -10.89
C PHE A 213 -3.81 23.05 -11.40
N LEU A 214 -4.41 23.94 -12.19
CA LEU A 214 -3.70 25.07 -12.79
C LEU A 214 -3.17 26.05 -11.73
N SER A 215 -3.98 26.31 -10.70
CA SER A 215 -3.62 27.17 -9.57
C SER A 215 -2.46 26.57 -8.76
N ALA A 216 -2.54 25.28 -8.42
CA ALA A 216 -1.51 24.57 -7.67
C ALA A 216 -0.19 24.53 -8.43
N LEU A 217 -0.22 24.22 -9.73
CA LEU A 217 0.98 24.19 -10.57
C LEU A 217 1.58 25.59 -10.75
N THR A 218 0.75 26.61 -10.97
CA THR A 218 1.20 28.01 -11.07
C THR A 218 1.90 28.46 -9.78
N ARG A 219 1.33 28.11 -8.62
CA ARG A 219 1.95 28.41 -7.33
C ARG A 219 3.29 27.70 -7.19
N PHE A 220 3.36 26.42 -7.50
CA PHE A 220 4.61 25.65 -7.43
C PHE A 220 5.70 26.26 -8.31
N VAL A 221 5.39 26.56 -9.58
CA VAL A 221 6.34 27.17 -10.53
C VAL A 221 6.83 28.50 -9.96
N ARG A 222 5.95 29.39 -9.48
CA ARG A 222 6.34 30.68 -8.91
C ARG A 222 7.25 30.57 -7.68
N GLU A 223 6.96 29.63 -6.79
CA GLU A 223 7.75 29.40 -5.57
C GLU A 223 9.17 28.89 -5.88
N HIS A 224 9.33 28.12 -6.97
CA HIS A 224 10.59 27.45 -7.33
C HIS A 224 11.36 28.13 -8.47
N ASP A 225 10.77 29.16 -9.09
CA ASP A 225 11.35 29.96 -10.18
C ASP A 225 12.24 31.13 -9.69
N HIS A 226 12.59 31.16 -8.39
CA HIS A 226 13.49 32.17 -7.81
C HIS A 226 14.97 32.03 -8.21
N HIS A 227 15.28 32.00 -9.50
CA HIS A 227 16.51 32.61 -10.01
C HIS A 227 16.24 34.14 -10.03
N GLN A 228 16.92 35.05 -9.32
CA GLN A 228 18.34 35.07 -8.90
C GLN A 228 19.31 34.62 -9.99
N LEU A 229 19.00 34.94 -11.25
CA LEU A 229 20.00 35.09 -12.31
C LEU A 229 19.90 36.53 -12.84
N PRO A 230 21.03 37.17 -13.19
CA PRO A 230 21.05 38.52 -13.73
C PRO A 230 20.60 38.50 -15.18
N TYR A 231 19.33 38.22 -15.43
CA TYR A 231 18.76 38.39 -16.76
C TYR A 231 18.23 39.82 -16.90
N PRO A 232 18.53 40.52 -18.01
CA PRO A 232 17.98 41.84 -18.25
C PRO A 232 16.43 41.75 -18.32
N PRO A 233 15.69 42.71 -17.73
CA PRO A 233 14.24 42.83 -17.95
C PRO A 233 13.96 42.83 -19.46
N PRO A 234 13.02 42.00 -20.00
CA PRO A 234 11.69 41.74 -19.45
C PRO A 234 11.24 40.26 -19.43
N ALA A 235 12.14 39.27 -19.39
CA ALA A 235 11.77 37.85 -19.47
C ALA A 235 11.14 37.34 -18.16
N ARG A 236 9.80 37.37 -18.07
CA ARG A 236 9.03 36.69 -17.01
C ARG A 236 9.04 35.19 -17.25
N ALA A 237 9.10 34.39 -16.18
CA ALA A 237 8.96 32.95 -16.32
C ALA A 237 7.61 32.56 -16.92
N LEU A 238 7.66 31.52 -17.76
CA LEU A 238 6.49 30.95 -18.39
C LEU A 238 5.62 30.30 -17.32
N ILE A 239 4.37 30.76 -17.23
CA ILE A 239 3.38 30.25 -16.28
C ILE A 239 2.46 29.30 -17.04
N PRO A 240 2.06 28.17 -16.42
CA PRO A 240 1.08 27.28 -17.02
C PRO A 240 -0.22 28.02 -17.38
N ASN A 241 -0.80 27.69 -18.52
CA ASN A 241 -1.98 28.30 -19.09
C ASN A 241 -3.08 27.25 -19.37
N GLN A 242 -4.25 27.68 -19.84
CA GLN A 242 -5.39 26.78 -20.11
C GLN A 242 -5.24 25.88 -21.35
N VAL A 243 -4.35 26.25 -22.28
CA VAL A 243 -4.12 25.49 -23.52
C VAL A 243 -3.02 24.44 -23.37
N ASP A 244 -2.30 24.44 -22.25
CA ASP A 244 -1.24 23.50 -21.98
C ASP A 244 -1.74 22.06 -21.90
N ARG A 245 -0.88 21.16 -22.38
CA ARG A 245 -1.13 19.74 -22.47
C ARG A 245 -0.10 18.97 -21.66
N PHE A 246 -0.57 17.99 -20.90
CA PHE A 246 0.23 17.27 -19.92
C PHE A 246 0.33 15.79 -20.27
N ASP A 247 1.53 15.23 -20.14
CA ASP A 247 1.74 13.80 -20.28
C ASP A 247 1.47 13.13 -18.94
N VAL A 248 0.45 12.27 -18.88
CA VAL A 248 -0.08 11.70 -17.63
C VAL A 248 0.24 10.21 -17.52
N TYR A 249 0.60 9.78 -16.31
CA TYR A 249 1.00 8.42 -15.97
C TYR A 249 -0.03 7.76 -15.05
N LYS A 250 -0.21 6.44 -15.21
CA LYS A 250 -1.17 5.64 -14.41
C LYS A 250 -0.71 5.38 -12.98
N GLN A 251 0.60 5.29 -12.77
CA GLN A 251 1.17 4.89 -11.47
C GLN A 251 2.66 5.26 -11.37
N VAL A 252 3.12 5.41 -10.14
CA VAL A 252 4.54 5.44 -9.77
C VAL A 252 4.88 4.22 -8.92
N THR A 253 6.06 3.64 -9.15
CA THR A 253 6.61 2.58 -8.31
C THR A 253 7.71 3.16 -7.43
N ILE A 254 7.66 2.89 -6.13
CA ILE A 254 8.57 3.41 -5.12
C ILE A 254 9.29 2.23 -4.47
N GLU A 255 10.61 2.24 -4.50
CA GLU A 255 11.44 1.28 -3.79
C GLU A 255 11.35 1.52 -2.28
N GLN A 256 11.07 0.45 -1.56
CA GLN A 256 11.03 0.42 -0.10
C GLN A 256 12.26 -0.33 0.39
N PRO A 257 13.07 0.28 1.27
CA PRO A 257 14.25 -0.36 1.80
C PRO A 257 13.87 -1.61 2.61
N PRO A 258 14.78 -2.59 2.69
CA PRO A 258 14.57 -3.76 3.54
C PRO A 258 14.39 -3.34 5.00
N CYS A 259 13.58 -4.09 5.73
CA CYS A 259 13.38 -3.94 7.16
C CYS A 259 13.80 -5.24 7.85
N VAL A 260 15.03 -5.24 8.38
CA VAL A 260 15.66 -6.44 8.96
C VAL A 260 14.83 -7.03 10.11
N PRO A 261 14.28 -6.23 11.05
CA PRO A 261 13.52 -6.79 12.17
C PRO A 261 12.22 -7.47 11.76
N THR A 262 11.66 -7.14 10.60
CA THR A 262 10.46 -7.80 10.07
C THR A 262 10.77 -8.92 9.09
N GLY A 263 12.05 -9.12 8.73
CA GLY A 263 12.45 -10.04 7.67
C GLY A 263 12.06 -9.61 6.26
N GLN A 264 11.53 -8.39 6.11
CA GLN A 264 11.11 -7.89 4.82
C GLN A 264 12.34 -7.45 4.02
N GLY A 265 12.61 -8.15 2.91
CA GLY A 265 13.62 -7.71 1.93
C GLY A 265 13.24 -6.40 1.24
N ALA A 266 14.08 -5.94 0.32
CA ALA A 266 13.74 -4.79 -0.52
C ALA A 266 12.46 -5.09 -1.30
N THR A 267 11.49 -4.18 -1.24
CA THR A 267 10.19 -4.36 -1.90
C THR A 267 9.83 -3.12 -2.70
N THR A 268 8.91 -3.24 -3.64
CA THR A 268 8.39 -2.09 -4.39
C THR A 268 6.94 -1.83 -4.00
N ALA A 269 6.61 -0.58 -3.70
CA ALA A 269 5.25 -0.13 -3.47
C ALA A 269 4.73 0.66 -4.68
N LYS A 270 3.44 0.58 -4.99
CA LYS A 270 2.84 1.29 -6.12
C LYS A 270 1.82 2.31 -5.62
N VAL A 271 1.83 3.49 -6.24
CA VAL A 271 0.80 4.52 -6.04
C VAL A 271 0.14 4.78 -7.38
N ARG A 272 -1.16 4.51 -7.48
CA ARG A 272 -1.95 4.63 -8.72
C ARG A 272 -2.81 5.89 -8.73
N SER A 273 -2.94 6.44 -9.92
CA SER A 273 -3.79 7.58 -10.26
C SER A 273 -4.38 7.33 -11.65
N VAL A 274 -5.58 6.74 -11.67
CA VAL A 274 -6.28 6.35 -12.89
C VAL A 274 -7.76 6.76 -12.75
N PRO A 275 -8.29 7.59 -13.65
CA PRO A 275 -9.70 7.97 -13.62
C PRO A 275 -10.54 6.84 -14.22
N ALA A 276 -11.86 6.99 -14.16
CA ALA A 276 -12.77 6.10 -14.86
C ALA A 276 -12.62 6.35 -16.38
N LEU A 277 -12.12 5.35 -17.10
CA LEU A 277 -11.90 5.41 -18.54
C LEU A 277 -12.52 4.19 -19.21
N PRO A 278 -13.11 4.35 -20.41
CA PRO A 278 -13.63 3.22 -21.17
C PRO A 278 -12.46 2.31 -21.61
N THR A 279 -12.58 1.00 -21.40
CA THR A 279 -11.58 0.01 -21.82
C THR A 279 -11.49 -0.16 -23.34
N LYS A 280 -12.59 0.10 -24.05
CA LYS A 280 -12.73 0.13 -25.51
C LYS A 280 -13.68 1.28 -25.87
N ALA A 281 -13.69 1.77 -27.11
CA ALA A 281 -14.69 2.77 -27.52
C ALA A 281 -16.11 2.22 -27.30
N GLY A 282 -16.88 2.85 -26.40
CA GLY A 282 -18.21 2.35 -25.99
C GLY A 282 -18.22 1.22 -24.94
N GLY A 283 -17.06 0.77 -24.45
CA GLY A 283 -16.93 -0.27 -23.44
C GLY A 283 -17.14 0.22 -22.00
N ARG A 284 -17.32 -0.73 -21.07
CA ARG A 284 -17.52 -0.45 -19.64
C ARG A 284 -16.33 0.32 -19.05
N GLU A 285 -16.61 1.41 -18.33
CA GLU A 285 -15.56 2.20 -17.69
C GLU A 285 -14.83 1.41 -16.61
N THR A 286 -13.51 1.54 -16.57
CA THR A 286 -12.69 1.00 -15.49
C THR A 286 -13.01 1.68 -14.17
N VAL A 287 -12.91 0.95 -13.07
CA VAL A 287 -13.06 1.52 -11.74
C VAL A 287 -11.95 2.56 -11.50
N PRO A 288 -12.29 3.81 -11.13
CA PRO A 288 -11.30 4.83 -10.84
C PRO A 288 -10.48 4.45 -9.61
N HIS A 289 -9.17 4.69 -9.67
CA HIS A 289 -8.22 4.44 -8.59
C HIS A 289 -7.39 5.69 -8.32
N PHE A 290 -7.56 6.26 -7.13
CA PHE A 290 -6.78 7.38 -6.63
C PHE A 290 -6.23 7.02 -5.26
N ASP A 291 -5.03 6.46 -5.25
CA ASP A 291 -4.40 5.93 -4.05
C ASP A 291 -3.96 7.08 -3.12
N THR A 292 -3.96 6.79 -1.81
CA THR A 292 -3.42 7.69 -0.79
C THR A 292 -1.96 7.38 -0.51
N ALA A 293 -1.15 8.42 -0.33
CA ALA A 293 0.28 8.30 -0.06
C ALA A 293 0.71 9.25 1.07
N LEU A 294 1.80 8.88 1.75
CA LEU A 294 2.57 9.78 2.58
C LEU A 294 3.47 10.62 1.69
N VAL A 295 3.36 11.93 1.83
CA VAL A 295 4.11 12.92 1.07
C VAL A 295 4.97 13.70 2.04
N TRP A 296 6.24 13.85 1.69
CA TRP A 296 7.19 14.66 2.45
C TRP A 296 7.04 16.15 2.09
N THR A 297 7.01 17.01 3.11
CA THR A 297 6.98 18.46 2.95
C THR A 297 7.80 19.17 4.03
N ASP A 298 8.55 20.20 3.62
CA ASP A 298 9.29 21.07 4.53
C ASP A 298 8.37 21.77 5.53
N ASP A 299 7.17 22.13 5.08
CA ASP A 299 6.17 22.82 5.91
C ASP A 299 5.77 21.99 7.14
N GLU A 300 5.51 20.70 6.94
CA GLU A 300 5.13 19.80 8.03
C GLU A 300 6.31 19.52 8.94
N ARG A 301 7.52 19.41 8.38
CA ARG A 301 8.74 19.22 9.17
C ARG A 301 8.99 20.40 10.10
N ALA A 302 8.75 21.63 9.62
CA ALA A 302 8.95 22.84 10.39
C ALA A 302 7.82 23.12 11.40
N ARG A 303 6.56 22.86 11.02
CA ARG A 303 5.38 23.31 11.78
C ARG A 303 4.73 22.24 12.66
N ASN A 304 4.83 20.95 12.31
CA ASN A 304 4.07 19.89 12.98
C ASN A 304 4.80 19.28 14.19
N SER A 305 4.64 19.90 15.35
CA SER A 305 5.22 19.44 16.61
C SER A 305 4.73 18.07 17.09
N PHE A 306 3.55 17.60 16.66
CA PHE A 306 2.98 16.30 17.09
C PHE A 306 3.64 15.08 16.44
N THR A 307 4.41 15.32 15.37
CA THR A 307 5.14 14.28 14.63
C THR A 307 6.66 14.43 14.75
N LYS A 308 7.14 15.46 15.44
CA LYS A 308 8.57 15.70 15.61
C LYS A 308 9.22 14.58 16.41
N GLY A 309 10.35 14.06 15.93
CA GLY A 309 11.04 12.90 16.52
C GLY A 309 10.39 11.56 16.21
N THR A 310 9.33 11.55 15.40
CA THR A 310 8.63 10.33 14.99
C THR A 310 8.95 10.02 13.53
N TRP A 311 8.86 8.77 13.06
CA TRP A 311 9.02 8.48 11.62
C TRP A 311 8.00 9.19 10.70
N LEU A 312 6.95 9.78 11.26
CA LEU A 312 5.99 10.62 10.53
C LEU A 312 6.43 12.09 10.45
N GLU A 313 7.60 12.46 10.97
CA GLU A 313 8.13 13.82 10.92
C GLU A 313 8.27 14.28 9.47
N GLY A 314 7.69 15.44 9.17
CA GLY A 314 7.69 15.99 7.81
C GLY A 314 6.81 15.23 6.82
N LEU A 315 6.01 14.26 7.27
CA LEU A 315 5.11 13.50 6.41
C LEU A 315 3.65 13.90 6.63
N ARG A 316 2.91 13.99 5.52
CA ARG A 316 1.47 14.22 5.53
C ARG A 316 0.77 13.35 4.52
N VAL A 317 -0.45 12.94 4.85
CA VAL A 317 -1.27 12.13 3.94
C VAL A 317 -1.87 13.00 2.85
N ALA A 318 -1.74 12.55 1.61
CA ALA A 318 -2.43 13.13 0.48
C ALA A 318 -3.07 12.04 -0.38
N GLN A 319 -4.17 12.38 -1.06
CA GLN A 319 -4.67 11.58 -2.17
C GLN A 319 -3.97 12.02 -3.45
N VAL A 320 -3.37 11.08 -4.18
CA VAL A 320 -2.72 11.37 -5.45
C VAL A 320 -3.77 11.40 -6.55
N ARG A 321 -3.93 12.56 -7.17
CA ARG A 321 -5.00 12.81 -8.14
C ARG A 321 -4.47 12.73 -9.55
N VAL A 322 -3.31 13.30 -9.87
CA VAL A 322 -2.68 13.20 -11.20
C VAL A 322 -1.18 12.98 -11.04
N ILE A 323 -0.59 12.08 -11.82
CA ILE A 323 0.87 11.94 -11.97
C ILE A 323 1.22 12.39 -13.38
N PHE A 324 2.08 13.39 -13.54
CA PHE A 324 2.33 14.00 -14.85
C PHE A 324 3.78 14.46 -15.03
N ALA A 325 4.17 14.65 -16.29
CA ALA A 325 5.42 15.33 -16.64
C ALA A 325 5.15 16.79 -17.02
N LEU A 326 6.05 17.68 -16.63
CA LEU A 326 5.99 19.08 -17.01
C LEU A 326 6.16 19.25 -18.54
N PRO A 327 5.30 20.07 -19.19
CA PRO A 327 5.44 20.45 -20.59
C PRO A 327 6.81 21.08 -20.86
N ALA A 328 7.38 20.83 -22.04
CA ALA A 328 8.75 21.25 -22.37
C ALA A 328 9.00 22.75 -22.18
N HIS A 329 8.02 23.59 -22.51
CA HIS A 329 8.14 25.05 -22.40
C HIS A 329 8.08 25.57 -20.94
N LEU A 330 7.61 24.77 -19.98
CA LEU A 330 7.62 25.08 -18.54
C LEU A 330 8.82 24.47 -17.82
N ARG A 331 9.67 23.71 -18.52
CA ARG A 331 10.85 23.10 -17.91
C ARG A 331 11.92 24.17 -17.67
N ALA A 332 12.30 24.34 -16.41
CA ALA A 332 13.46 25.12 -16.00
C ALA A 332 14.51 24.19 -15.36
N PRO A 333 15.81 24.56 -15.35
CA PRO A 333 16.89 23.68 -14.88
C PRO A 333 16.72 23.17 -13.44
N LYS A 334 16.02 23.93 -12.57
CA LYS A 334 15.76 23.57 -11.17
C LYS A 334 14.39 22.91 -10.94
N LEU A 335 13.52 22.87 -11.93
CA LEU A 335 12.18 22.30 -11.79
C LEU A 335 12.20 20.79 -12.10
N PRO A 336 11.68 19.93 -11.20
CA PRO A 336 11.59 18.50 -11.45
C PRO A 336 10.71 18.18 -12.67
N LYS A 337 11.18 17.30 -13.56
CA LYS A 337 10.42 16.88 -14.76
C LYS A 337 9.08 16.23 -14.39
N TYR A 338 9.04 15.41 -13.33
CA TYR A 338 7.85 14.65 -12.93
C TYR A 338 7.27 15.16 -11.63
N MET A 339 5.95 15.31 -11.64
CA MET A 339 5.19 15.88 -10.56
C MET A 339 3.93 15.07 -10.28
N ALA A 340 3.40 15.25 -9.07
CA ALA A 340 2.10 14.75 -8.68
C ALA A 340 1.22 15.90 -8.21
N TYR A 341 0.02 16.01 -8.77
CA TYR A 341 -1.04 16.83 -8.22
C TYR A 341 -1.78 16.02 -7.15
N ILE A 342 -1.86 16.59 -5.95
CA ILE A 342 -2.34 15.92 -4.75
C ILE A 342 -3.39 16.75 -4.02
N GLU A 343 -4.28 16.07 -3.31
CA GLU A 343 -5.24 16.68 -2.40
C GLU A 343 -4.90 16.29 -0.96
N TRP A 344 -4.72 17.30 -0.10
CA TRP A 344 -4.23 17.10 1.26
C TRP A 344 -5.31 16.60 2.21
N PHE A 345 -4.92 15.71 3.11
CA PHE A 345 -5.62 15.50 4.38
C PHE A 345 -5.08 16.48 5.44
N THR A 346 -5.72 16.57 6.60
CA THR A 346 -5.23 17.37 7.71
C THR A 346 -3.90 16.82 8.24
N PRO A 347 -3.03 17.69 8.79
CA PRO A 347 -1.81 17.26 9.47
C PRO A 347 -2.10 16.21 10.56
N PHE A 348 -1.13 15.33 10.80
CA PHE A 348 -1.22 14.36 11.89
C PHE A 348 -1.28 15.06 13.25
N ARG A 349 -2.15 14.56 14.13
CA ARG A 349 -2.26 14.99 15.54
C ARG A 349 -1.90 13.83 16.47
N VAL A 350 -2.01 14.07 17.77
CA VAL A 350 -1.83 13.07 18.82
C VAL A 350 -2.69 11.81 18.49
N PRO A 351 -2.13 10.60 18.67
CA PRO A 351 -2.90 9.37 18.51
C PRO A 351 -4.07 9.32 19.49
N ASP A 352 -5.18 8.70 19.10
CA ASP A 352 -6.34 8.59 19.97
C ASP A 352 -6.00 7.67 21.17
N PRO A 353 -6.15 8.13 22.42
CA PRO A 353 -5.76 7.37 23.61
C PRO A 353 -6.63 6.12 23.83
N THR A 354 -7.80 6.08 23.21
CA THR A 354 -8.67 4.92 23.24
C THR A 354 -8.32 3.97 22.12
N ASN A 355 -8.29 4.45 20.86
CA ASN A 355 -8.17 3.59 19.69
C ASN A 355 -6.79 3.31 19.12
N GLY A 356 -5.78 4.11 19.46
CA GLY A 356 -4.42 3.92 18.95
C GLY A 356 -4.14 4.76 17.72
N PRO A 357 -4.86 4.62 16.58
CA PRO A 357 -4.59 5.38 15.37
C PRO A 357 -4.76 6.88 15.53
N ARG A 358 -4.02 7.59 14.67
CA ARG A 358 -4.19 9.02 14.45
C ARG A 358 -5.40 9.24 13.55
N SER A 359 -6.27 10.17 13.93
CA SER A 359 -7.39 10.59 13.10
C SER A 359 -6.99 11.74 12.19
N ILE A 360 -7.45 11.70 10.95
CA ILE A 360 -7.24 12.73 9.92
C ILE A 360 -8.54 12.98 9.16
N SER A 361 -8.70 14.18 8.63
CA SER A 361 -9.84 14.58 7.79
C SER A 361 -9.35 15.15 6.47
N ARG A 362 -10.23 15.35 5.48
CA ARG A 362 -9.82 16.11 4.29
C ARG A 362 -9.49 17.55 4.68
N SER A 363 -8.39 18.08 4.17
CA SER A 363 -8.09 19.51 4.32
C SER A 363 -8.93 20.28 3.30
N GLN A 364 -9.68 21.26 3.78
CA GLN A 364 -10.50 22.12 2.92
C GLN A 364 -10.22 23.57 3.24
N THR A 365 -10.13 24.38 2.19
CA THR A 365 -9.99 25.84 2.27
C THR A 365 -11.14 26.45 1.48
N ARG A 366 -11.97 27.27 2.15
CA ARG A 366 -13.16 27.92 1.56
C ARG A 366 -14.10 26.93 0.82
N GLY A 367 -14.28 25.73 1.38
CA GLY A 367 -15.15 24.70 0.81
C GLY A 367 -14.53 23.85 -0.32
N SER A 368 -13.33 24.20 -0.81
CA SER A 368 -12.60 23.40 -1.80
C SER A 368 -11.49 22.56 -1.16
N PRO A 369 -11.15 21.37 -1.69
CA PRO A 369 -10.02 20.59 -1.20
C PRO A 369 -8.70 21.38 -1.32
N THR A 370 -7.94 21.43 -0.23
CA THR A 370 -6.60 22.00 -0.25
C THR A 370 -5.72 21.11 -1.11
N SER A 371 -5.12 21.68 -2.16
CA SER A 371 -4.39 20.92 -3.17
C SER A 371 -3.03 21.55 -3.47
N ASP A 372 -2.13 20.72 -3.96
CA ASP A 372 -0.74 21.09 -4.21
C ASP A 372 -0.16 20.29 -5.38
N THR A 373 0.89 20.81 -5.98
CA THR A 373 1.74 20.09 -6.92
C THR A 373 3.07 19.85 -6.25
N VAL A 374 3.45 18.58 -6.10
CA VAL A 374 4.71 18.20 -5.47
C VAL A 374 5.60 17.46 -6.46
N PRO A 375 6.94 17.56 -6.32
CA PRO A 375 7.87 16.69 -7.02
C PRO A 375 7.57 15.21 -6.72
N LEU A 376 7.71 14.34 -7.73
CA LEU A 376 7.31 12.94 -7.56
C LEU A 376 8.13 12.20 -6.49
N ASN A 377 9.39 12.61 -6.29
CA ASN A 377 10.28 12.06 -5.26
C ASN A 377 9.85 12.42 -3.82
N HIS A 378 8.90 13.35 -3.63
CA HIS A 378 8.32 13.64 -2.31
C HIS A 378 7.30 12.57 -1.88
N LEU A 379 6.83 11.71 -2.79
CA LEU A 379 5.95 10.59 -2.43
C LEU A 379 6.79 9.50 -1.75
N VAL A 380 6.61 9.27 -0.46
CA VAL A 380 7.45 8.33 0.31
C VAL A 380 6.94 6.89 0.21
N MET A 381 5.63 6.71 0.39
CA MET A 381 5.01 5.38 0.34
C MET A 381 3.48 5.48 0.27
N PRO A 382 2.78 4.47 -0.30
CA PRO A 382 1.33 4.38 -0.17
C PRO A 382 0.93 4.17 1.29
N CYS A 383 -0.22 4.73 1.66
CA CYS A 383 -0.81 4.55 2.97
C CYS A 383 -2.27 4.16 2.86
N HIS A 384 -2.80 3.53 3.92
CA HIS A 384 -4.18 3.09 3.97
C HIS A 384 -4.96 3.90 5.00
N LEU A 385 -6.14 4.37 4.60
CA LEU A 385 -7.05 5.12 5.45
C LEU A 385 -8.28 4.27 5.76
N ILE A 386 -8.62 4.14 7.05
CA ILE A 386 -9.83 3.47 7.50
C ILE A 386 -10.90 4.53 7.76
N PRO A 387 -12.03 4.53 7.05
CA PRO A 387 -13.13 5.45 7.32
C PRO A 387 -13.63 5.30 8.77
N LYS A 388 -13.94 6.42 9.42
CA LYS A 388 -14.62 6.40 10.72
C LYS A 388 -16.11 6.20 10.49
N PHE A 389 -16.53 4.93 10.52
CA PHE A 389 -17.93 4.53 10.26
C PHE A 389 -18.91 4.98 11.36
N GLY A 390 -18.43 5.24 12.58
CA GLY A 390 -19.32 5.47 13.72
C GLY A 390 -20.04 4.18 14.14
N THR A 391 -21.31 4.28 14.50
CA THR A 391 -22.10 3.12 14.96
C THR A 391 -22.56 2.21 13.81
N LYS A 392 -22.80 2.76 12.63
CA LYS A 392 -23.20 2.00 11.43
C LYS A 392 -22.51 2.55 10.20
N ALA A 393 -21.93 1.67 9.39
CA ALA A 393 -21.38 2.04 8.09
C ALA A 393 -22.50 2.50 7.15
N PRO A 394 -22.40 3.70 6.55
CA PRO A 394 -23.37 4.14 5.55
C PRO A 394 -23.41 3.21 4.34
N GLN A 395 -24.60 2.80 3.91
CA GLN A 395 -24.79 1.84 2.80
C GLN A 395 -24.41 2.42 1.43
N ASN A 396 -24.42 3.75 1.31
CA ASN A 396 -24.06 4.46 0.09
C ASN A 396 -22.53 4.58 -0.11
N TRP A 397 -21.72 4.20 0.88
CA TRP A 397 -20.26 4.25 0.76
C TRP A 397 -19.75 3.09 -0.10
N THR A 398 -19.07 3.47 -1.16
CA THR A 398 -18.35 2.61 -2.10
C THR A 398 -16.87 2.93 -2.06
N GLN A 399 -16.03 2.07 -2.66
CA GLN A 399 -14.60 2.35 -2.79
C GLN A 399 -14.30 3.69 -3.50
N GLN A 400 -15.21 4.14 -4.37
CA GLN A 400 -15.00 5.33 -5.21
C GLN A 400 -15.33 6.64 -4.49
N ASN A 401 -16.36 6.65 -3.66
CA ASN A 401 -16.84 7.86 -3.00
C ASN A 401 -16.37 7.97 -1.54
N VAL A 402 -15.97 6.89 -0.88
CA VAL A 402 -15.70 6.90 0.56
C VAL A 402 -14.62 7.91 0.96
N LEU A 403 -13.59 8.07 0.13
CA LEU A 403 -12.53 9.06 0.38
C LEU A 403 -13.02 10.50 0.23
N ARG A 404 -14.13 10.75 -0.47
CA ARG A 404 -14.74 12.09 -0.65
C ARG A 404 -15.86 12.34 0.36
N GLU A 405 -16.71 11.35 0.62
CA GLU A 405 -17.90 11.47 1.46
C GLU A 405 -17.59 11.34 2.96
N CYS A 406 -16.60 10.54 3.33
CA CYS A 406 -16.25 10.35 4.73
C CYS A 406 -15.50 11.58 5.27
N LYS A 407 -15.97 12.10 6.41
CA LYS A 407 -15.40 13.30 7.04
C LYS A 407 -14.06 13.02 7.73
N THR A 408 -13.91 11.84 8.32
CA THR A 408 -12.76 11.51 9.18
C THR A 408 -12.32 10.08 8.96
N PHE A 409 -11.01 9.89 8.92
CA PHE A 409 -10.34 8.62 8.69
C PHE A 409 -9.34 8.35 9.80
N TYR A 410 -9.06 7.08 10.05
CA TYR A 410 -7.95 6.62 10.86
C TYR A 410 -6.80 6.21 9.95
N PHE A 411 -5.59 6.67 10.28
CA PHE A 411 -4.39 6.22 9.61
C PHE A 411 -4.09 4.77 10.00
N ASN A 412 -4.13 3.85 9.03
CA ASN A 412 -3.93 2.43 9.30
C ASN A 412 -2.46 2.06 9.33
N HIS A 413 -1.89 2.04 10.52
CA HIS A 413 -0.51 1.62 10.71
C HIS A 413 -0.32 0.10 10.87
N TRP A 414 -1.41 -0.68 10.92
CA TRP A 414 -1.36 -2.13 10.98
C TRP A 414 -1.46 -2.77 9.59
N ILE A 415 -1.37 -2.02 8.49
CA ILE A 415 -1.48 -2.61 7.15
C ILE A 415 -0.32 -3.57 6.84
N THR A 416 0.88 -3.31 7.37
CA THR A 416 2.05 -4.18 7.24
C THR A 416 2.82 -4.20 8.55
N VAL A 417 3.49 -5.31 8.83
CA VAL A 417 4.37 -5.44 10.02
C VAL A 417 5.45 -4.37 10.01
N THR A 418 6.00 -4.04 8.83
CA THR A 418 7.02 -2.98 8.67
C THR A 418 6.50 -1.58 8.99
N GLN A 419 5.28 -1.23 8.54
CA GLN A 419 4.70 0.07 8.91
C GLN A 419 4.40 0.17 10.40
N HIS A 420 3.95 -0.91 11.02
CA HIS A 420 3.74 -0.94 12.47
C HIS A 420 5.09 -0.88 13.21
N TYR A 421 6.10 -1.64 12.78
CA TYR A 421 7.42 -1.65 13.39
C TYR A 421 8.08 -0.27 13.36
N ARG A 422 7.98 0.47 12.24
CA ARG A 422 8.47 1.86 12.16
C ARG A 422 7.84 2.73 13.26
N LEU A 423 6.54 2.56 13.57
CA LEU A 423 5.94 3.26 14.72
C LEU A 423 6.54 2.82 16.06
N LEU A 424 6.94 1.56 16.21
CA LEU A 424 7.51 1.04 17.45
C LEU A 424 8.94 1.52 17.69
N GLU A 425 9.77 1.69 16.64
CA GLU A 425 11.10 2.32 16.76
C GLU A 425 11.00 3.72 17.42
N GLN A 426 9.87 4.41 17.30
CA GLN A 426 9.62 5.68 18.00
C GLN A 426 9.51 5.51 19.52
N ALA A 427 8.99 4.38 20.01
CA ALA A 427 8.99 4.08 21.44
C ALA A 427 10.40 3.72 21.94
N GLU A 428 11.32 3.38 21.04
CA GLU A 428 12.71 3.07 21.40
C GLU A 428 13.53 4.32 21.71
N SER A 429 13.27 5.47 21.07
CA SER A 429 14.02 6.72 21.30
C SER A 429 13.57 7.54 22.51
N HIS A 430 12.32 7.39 22.97
CA HIS A 430 11.76 8.14 24.11
C HIS A 430 12.01 7.50 25.48
N LEU A 431 12.59 6.30 25.54
CA LEU A 431 12.97 5.62 26.78
C LEU A 431 14.47 5.78 27.13
N ASP A 432 15.27 6.31 26.19
CA ASP A 432 16.70 6.60 26.39
C ASP A 432 16.98 8.10 26.66
N SER A 433 15.92 8.91 26.78
CA SER A 433 15.93 10.35 27.14
C SER A 433 15.09 10.57 28.39
#